data_AF-A0A1H3CEM0-F1
#
_entry.id   AF-A0A1H3CEM0-F1
#
_cell.length_a   1.000
_cell.length_b   1.000
_cell.length_c   1.000
_cell.angle_alpha   90.00
_cell.angle_beta   90.00
_cell.angle_gamma   90.00
#
_symmetry.space_group_name_H-M   'P 1'
#
loop_
_entity.id
_entity.type
_entity.pdbx_description
1 polymer ?
#
loop_
_entity_poly.entity_id
_entity_poly.type
_entity_poly.pdbx_seq_one_letter_code
_entity_poly.pdbx_strand_id
1 'polypeptide(L)'
;MAEKSAFHETYVRAAGAVAFVAIVDAKGDEGIGSAFHIGDGIFITARHVIDGVTIKEIATTKSAHLTEEAGGKAAPPRRLEIVDGPYFGPDGLDVAVFRVDLGGTSLPAITVSQHTDYSLGENDLVLSDILVVGYPPIPFTIVPSQVVTLGQINAVVRVRHSPVLHFIASATARGGFSGGVALDQSGVALALVTESLGQGDMPVETGYMSLLSIEPAVDLAAEKFGFGIHVGFPGRYTDTLFAAKFSDPSSRSLSSFIYDASLYVYDDDRDVFVEINCTDEALLAKAVATFGAITPLTRHEVVDGSVLYAPKENPSAELLLQGGEAVAALFERSGYKRMALERSQWQLKPKRSPRQE
;
A
#
# COMPACT_ATOMS: atom_id res chain seq x y z
N MET A 1 1.10 -10.51 37.93
CA MET A 1 0.50 -10.38 36.58
C MET A 1 1.59 -9.86 35.68
N ALA A 2 1.92 -10.57 34.61
CA ALA A 2 2.90 -10.08 33.63
C ALA A 2 2.32 -8.85 32.91
N GLU A 3 3.14 -7.83 32.71
CA GLU A 3 2.80 -6.66 31.91
C GLU A 3 2.47 -7.13 30.49
N LYS A 4 1.31 -6.71 29.96
CA LYS A 4 0.89 -7.08 28.61
C LYS A 4 1.76 -6.32 27.61
N SER A 5 2.23 -6.99 26.55
CA SER A 5 3.02 -6.32 25.51
C SER A 5 2.18 -5.31 24.74
N ALA A 6 2.81 -4.25 24.21
CA ALA A 6 2.13 -3.28 23.34
C ALA A 6 1.38 -3.95 22.17
N PHE A 7 1.96 -5.00 21.59
CA PHE A 7 1.31 -5.79 20.54
C PHE A 7 0.03 -6.50 20.97
N HIS A 8 -0.12 -6.85 22.26
CA HIS A 8 -1.37 -7.40 22.75
C HIS A 8 -2.50 -6.35 22.68
N GLU A 9 -2.22 -5.10 23.02
CA GLU A 9 -3.21 -4.03 22.91
C GLU A 9 -3.56 -3.73 21.46
N THR A 10 -2.54 -3.66 20.60
CA THR A 10 -2.71 -3.51 19.15
C THR A 10 -3.56 -4.63 18.56
N TYR A 11 -3.30 -5.88 18.94
CA TYR A 11 -4.13 -7.01 18.57
C TYR A 11 -5.58 -6.85 19.04
N VAL A 12 -5.82 -6.49 20.30
CA VAL A 12 -7.18 -6.35 20.85
C VAL A 12 -7.99 -5.28 20.08
N ARG A 13 -7.35 -4.19 19.64
CA ARG A 13 -7.99 -3.16 18.81
C ARG A 13 -8.31 -3.66 17.39
N ALA A 14 -7.38 -4.39 16.77
CA ALA A 14 -7.50 -4.81 15.38
C ALA A 14 -8.29 -6.11 15.17
N ALA A 15 -8.38 -6.99 16.17
CA ALA A 15 -8.90 -8.35 16.03
C ALA A 15 -10.31 -8.43 15.43
N GLY A 16 -11.20 -7.51 15.82
CA GLY A 16 -12.57 -7.42 15.30
C GLY A 16 -12.69 -6.84 13.89
N ALA A 17 -11.61 -6.30 13.33
CA ALA A 17 -11.55 -5.74 11.98
C ALA A 17 -11.08 -6.77 10.94
N VAL A 18 -10.55 -7.92 11.37
CA VAL A 18 -10.07 -8.97 10.47
C VAL A 18 -11.11 -10.08 10.38
N ALA A 19 -11.41 -10.50 9.15
CA ALA A 19 -12.35 -11.56 8.82
C ALA A 19 -11.64 -12.71 8.10
N PHE A 20 -12.20 -13.92 8.19
CA PHE A 20 -11.83 -14.99 7.29
C PHE A 20 -12.69 -14.91 6.02
N VAL A 21 -12.17 -15.47 4.94
CA VAL A 21 -12.87 -15.66 3.67
C VAL A 21 -12.81 -17.15 3.34
N ALA A 22 -13.94 -17.84 3.45
CA ALA A 22 -14.04 -19.26 3.09
C ALA A 22 -14.52 -19.38 1.65
N ILE A 23 -13.81 -20.18 0.85
CA ILE A 23 -14.04 -20.32 -0.60
C ILE A 23 -14.13 -21.77 -1.02
N VAL A 24 -14.68 -21.99 -2.21
CA VAL A 24 -14.58 -23.24 -2.98
C VAL A 24 -13.93 -22.92 -4.31
N ASP A 25 -12.86 -23.63 -4.64
CA ASP A 25 -12.18 -23.46 -5.92
C ASP A 25 -12.94 -24.13 -7.09
N ALA A 26 -12.42 -23.99 -8.31
CA ALA A 26 -13.04 -24.58 -9.50
C ALA A 26 -13.08 -26.12 -9.50
N LYS A 27 -12.31 -26.79 -8.64
CA LYS A 27 -12.29 -28.24 -8.48
C LYS A 27 -13.25 -28.74 -7.40
N GLY A 28 -13.83 -27.82 -6.62
CA GLY A 28 -14.70 -28.16 -5.49
C GLY A 28 -13.95 -28.26 -4.16
N ASP A 29 -12.65 -27.93 -4.13
CA ASP A 29 -11.85 -27.98 -2.92
C ASP A 29 -12.10 -26.74 -2.05
N GLU A 30 -12.23 -26.94 -0.74
CA GLU A 30 -12.43 -25.85 0.20
C GLU A 30 -11.11 -25.15 0.54
N GLY A 31 -11.15 -23.82 0.53
CA GLY A 31 -10.03 -22.97 0.90
C GLY A 31 -10.43 -21.91 1.92
N ILE A 32 -9.42 -21.31 2.54
CA ILE A 32 -9.60 -20.17 3.43
C ILE A 32 -8.52 -19.13 3.18
N GLY A 33 -8.91 -17.86 3.23
CA GLY A 33 -8.03 -16.72 3.30
C GLY A 33 -8.49 -15.74 4.37
N SER A 34 -7.88 -14.57 4.37
CA SER A 34 -8.15 -13.50 5.32
C SER A 34 -8.51 -12.21 4.58
N ALA A 35 -9.21 -11.31 5.26
CA ALA A 35 -9.46 -9.95 4.80
C ALA A 35 -9.52 -9.01 6.01
N PHE A 36 -9.29 -7.72 5.82
CA PHE A 36 -9.38 -6.75 6.93
C PHE A 36 -10.05 -5.43 6.52
N HIS A 37 -10.79 -4.86 7.47
CA HIS A 37 -11.58 -3.65 7.31
C HIS A 37 -10.74 -2.39 7.51
N ILE A 38 -10.85 -1.44 6.57
CA ILE A 38 -10.13 -0.15 6.61
C ILE A 38 -11.05 1.05 6.86
N GLY A 39 -12.36 0.84 7.01
CA GLY A 39 -13.37 1.89 7.18
C GLY A 39 -14.47 1.81 6.13
N ASP A 40 -15.64 2.37 6.43
CA ASP A 40 -16.81 2.47 5.52
C ASP A 40 -17.24 1.14 4.88
N GLY A 41 -17.06 0.04 5.60
CA GLY A 41 -17.37 -1.31 5.13
C GLY A 41 -16.37 -1.85 4.10
N ILE A 42 -15.27 -1.14 3.82
CA ILE A 42 -14.28 -1.53 2.81
C ILE A 42 -13.30 -2.52 3.43
N PHE A 43 -13.14 -3.66 2.77
CA PHE A 43 -12.21 -4.71 3.12
C PHE A 43 -11.13 -4.87 2.05
N ILE A 44 -9.91 -5.15 2.49
CA ILE A 44 -8.77 -5.54 1.66
C ILE A 44 -8.53 -7.03 1.82
N THR A 45 -8.18 -7.72 0.73
CA THR A 45 -7.67 -9.09 0.72
C THR A 45 -6.66 -9.28 -0.42
N ALA A 46 -6.03 -10.46 -0.49
CA ALA A 46 -5.21 -10.84 -1.62
C ALA A 46 -6.11 -11.29 -2.79
N ARG A 47 -5.75 -10.96 -4.03
CA ARG A 47 -6.58 -11.25 -5.20
C ARG A 47 -6.85 -12.74 -5.35
N HIS A 48 -5.82 -13.58 -5.23
CA HIS A 48 -5.95 -15.04 -5.40
C HIS A 48 -6.86 -15.71 -4.36
N VAL A 49 -7.21 -15.04 -3.26
CA VAL A 49 -8.15 -15.57 -2.26
C VAL A 49 -9.58 -15.61 -2.82
N ILE A 50 -9.92 -14.68 -3.72
CA ILE A 50 -11.30 -14.47 -4.17
C ILE A 50 -11.48 -14.46 -5.70
N ASP A 51 -10.41 -14.35 -6.49
CA ASP A 51 -10.47 -14.42 -7.95
C ASP A 51 -10.72 -15.85 -8.43
N GLY A 52 -11.68 -16.03 -9.34
CA GLY A 52 -12.00 -17.33 -9.94
C GLY A 52 -12.59 -18.39 -8.99
N VAL A 53 -13.03 -18.03 -7.78
CA VAL A 53 -13.57 -18.95 -6.77
C VAL A 53 -14.99 -18.58 -6.34
N THR A 54 -15.70 -19.51 -5.69
CA THR A 54 -16.99 -19.24 -5.05
C THR A 54 -16.79 -18.90 -3.58
N ILE A 55 -17.17 -17.69 -3.17
CA ILE A 55 -17.14 -17.28 -1.76
C ILE A 55 -18.31 -17.92 -1.02
N LYS A 56 -18.04 -18.77 -0.02
CA LYS A 56 -19.07 -19.39 0.83
C LYS A 56 -19.48 -18.48 1.97
N GLU A 57 -18.49 -17.84 2.60
CA GLU A 57 -18.70 -17.07 3.83
C GLU A 57 -17.55 -16.08 4.02
N ILE A 58 -17.90 -14.90 4.49
CA ILE A 58 -16.97 -13.94 5.09
C ILE A 58 -17.49 -13.62 6.48
N ALA A 59 -16.65 -13.80 7.51
CA ALA A 59 -17.07 -13.51 8.87
C ALA A 59 -15.90 -13.16 9.78
N THR A 60 -16.20 -12.37 10.81
CA THR A 60 -15.28 -12.13 11.93
C THR A 60 -15.47 -13.21 13.01
N THR A 61 -14.43 -13.48 13.80
CA THR A 61 -14.50 -14.47 14.89
C THR A 61 -14.17 -13.89 16.26
N LYS A 62 -13.80 -12.61 16.32
CA LYS A 62 -13.47 -11.87 17.54
C LYS A 62 -14.46 -10.75 17.74
N SER A 63 -14.82 -10.50 19.01
CA SER A 63 -15.65 -9.36 19.35
C SER A 63 -14.89 -8.07 19.04
N ALA A 64 -15.59 -7.14 18.41
CA ALA A 64 -15.07 -5.83 18.06
C ALA A 64 -15.13 -4.91 19.29
N HIS A 65 -13.97 -4.43 19.74
CA HIS A 65 -13.87 -3.41 20.77
C HIS A 65 -13.96 -2.03 20.12
N LEU A 66 -15.17 -1.47 20.10
CA LEU A 66 -15.41 -0.14 19.55
C LEU A 66 -14.96 0.94 20.56
N THR A 67 -14.49 2.08 20.07
CA THR A 67 -14.03 3.22 20.89
C THR A 67 -15.17 3.77 21.76
N GLU A 68 -14.83 4.60 22.76
CA GLU A 68 -15.84 5.24 23.63
C GLU A 68 -16.91 6.03 22.86
N GLU A 69 -16.55 6.63 21.72
CA GLU A 69 -17.47 7.35 20.82
C GLU A 69 -18.55 6.44 20.20
N ALA A 70 -18.29 5.14 20.08
CA ALA A 70 -19.23 4.13 19.60
C ALA A 70 -20.02 3.44 20.73
N GLY A 71 -20.02 4.02 21.94
CA GLY A 71 -20.81 3.55 23.07
C GLY A 71 -20.16 2.42 23.89
N GLY A 72 -18.87 2.16 23.71
CA GLY A 72 -18.04 1.30 24.57
C GLY A 72 -18.45 -0.17 24.68
N LYS A 73 -19.44 -0.64 23.91
CA LYS A 73 -19.91 -2.03 23.93
C LYS A 73 -19.18 -2.85 22.87
N ALA A 74 -18.74 -4.04 23.27
CA ALA A 74 -18.18 -5.00 22.35
C ALA A 74 -19.25 -5.47 21.36
N ALA A 75 -19.02 -5.31 20.05
CA ALA A 75 -19.89 -5.86 19.02
C ALA A 75 -19.52 -7.34 18.79
N PRO A 76 -20.50 -8.27 18.75
CA PRO A 76 -20.21 -9.68 18.58
C PRO A 76 -19.65 -9.99 17.17
N PRO A 77 -18.92 -11.11 17.02
CA PRO A 77 -18.51 -11.59 15.69
C PRO A 77 -19.73 -11.83 14.80
N ARG A 78 -19.59 -11.62 13.49
CA ARG A 78 -20.71 -11.72 12.55
C ARG A 78 -20.30 -12.11 11.14
N ARG A 79 -21.26 -12.63 10.40
CA ARG A 79 -21.20 -12.82 8.95
C ARG A 79 -21.36 -11.49 8.24
N LEU A 80 -20.68 -11.35 7.12
CA LEU A 80 -20.62 -10.14 6.30
C LEU A 80 -21.12 -10.49 4.90
N GLU A 81 -21.92 -9.58 4.34
CA GLU A 81 -22.42 -9.69 2.97
C GLU A 81 -21.71 -8.65 2.10
N ILE A 82 -21.09 -9.09 1.00
CA ILE A 82 -20.50 -8.18 0.02
C ILE A 82 -21.64 -7.48 -0.73
N VAL A 83 -21.63 -6.15 -0.73
CA VAL A 83 -22.60 -5.31 -1.44
C VAL A 83 -22.01 -4.59 -2.65
N ASP A 84 -20.68 -4.52 -2.75
CA ASP A 84 -19.99 -3.91 -3.89
C ASP A 84 -18.59 -4.53 -4.09
N GLY A 85 -18.20 -4.74 -5.34
CA GLY A 85 -17.02 -5.51 -5.72
C GLY A 85 -17.24 -7.04 -5.75
N PRO A 86 -16.16 -7.84 -5.71
CA PRO A 86 -14.77 -7.43 -5.53
C PRO A 86 -14.18 -6.70 -6.75
N TYR A 87 -13.33 -5.73 -6.47
CA TYR A 87 -12.48 -5.07 -7.47
C TYR A 87 -11.05 -5.56 -7.30
N PHE A 88 -10.40 -5.83 -8.43
CA PHE A 88 -9.05 -6.37 -8.48
C PHE A 88 -8.04 -5.29 -8.83
N GLY A 89 -6.85 -5.42 -8.25
CA GLY A 89 -5.70 -4.63 -8.66
C GLY A 89 -5.29 -4.93 -10.10
N PRO A 90 -4.52 -4.02 -10.73
CA PRO A 90 -3.92 -4.24 -12.04
C PRO A 90 -3.13 -5.55 -12.15
N ASP A 91 -2.82 -5.98 -13.38
CA ASP A 91 -2.04 -7.18 -13.63
C ASP A 91 -0.68 -7.15 -12.90
N GLY A 92 -0.34 -8.27 -12.25
CA GLY A 92 0.85 -8.40 -11.41
C GLY A 92 0.66 -7.96 -9.95
N LEU A 93 -0.49 -7.36 -9.59
CA LEU A 93 -0.81 -7.01 -8.21
C LEU A 93 -1.82 -7.99 -7.60
N ASP A 94 -1.37 -8.71 -6.58
CA ASP A 94 -2.18 -9.69 -5.86
C ASP A 94 -3.03 -9.03 -4.75
N VAL A 95 -3.89 -8.10 -5.14
CA VAL A 95 -4.74 -7.34 -4.22
C VAL A 95 -6.16 -7.25 -4.73
N ALA A 96 -7.12 -7.29 -3.81
CA ALA A 96 -8.51 -7.00 -4.10
C ALA A 96 -9.16 -6.22 -2.96
N VAL A 97 -10.18 -5.44 -3.31
CA VAL A 97 -11.01 -4.70 -2.35
C VAL A 97 -12.48 -4.97 -2.61
N PHE A 98 -13.27 -5.00 -1.56
CA PHE A 98 -14.72 -5.14 -1.64
C PHE A 98 -15.38 -4.36 -0.50
N ARG A 99 -16.67 -4.02 -0.66
CA ARG A 99 -17.45 -3.38 0.39
C ARG A 99 -18.50 -4.34 0.92
N VAL A 100 -18.66 -4.36 2.24
CA VAL A 100 -19.70 -5.15 2.92
C VAL A 100 -20.78 -4.26 3.51
N ASP A 101 -21.97 -4.82 3.71
CA ASP A 101 -23.00 -4.18 4.53
C ASP A 101 -22.62 -4.27 6.02
N LEU A 102 -22.42 -3.12 6.66
CA LEU A 102 -22.23 -3.03 8.10
C LEU A 102 -23.57 -3.01 8.86
N GLY A 103 -24.68 -2.78 8.17
CA GLY A 103 -25.99 -2.56 8.76
C GLY A 103 -25.96 -1.39 9.75
N GLY A 104 -26.61 -1.57 10.90
CA GLY A 104 -26.63 -0.57 11.98
C GLY A 104 -25.49 -0.66 12.99
N THR A 105 -24.54 -1.59 12.82
CA THR A 105 -23.46 -1.85 13.80
C THR A 105 -22.10 -1.61 13.17
N SER A 106 -21.29 -0.75 13.78
CA SER A 106 -19.94 -0.45 13.29
C SER A 106 -18.97 -1.62 13.51
N LEU A 107 -17.93 -1.70 12.67
CA LEU A 107 -16.74 -2.51 12.89
C LEU A 107 -15.54 -1.59 13.11
N PRO A 108 -14.56 -2.00 13.94
CA PRO A 108 -13.30 -1.28 14.02
C PRO A 108 -12.65 -1.25 12.63
N ALA A 109 -11.99 -0.15 12.34
CA ALA A 109 -11.24 0.06 11.10
C ALA A 109 -9.75 0.02 11.43
N ILE A 110 -8.97 -0.64 10.58
CA ILE A 110 -7.51 -0.61 10.65
C ILE A 110 -7.02 0.62 9.91
N THR A 111 -6.27 1.47 10.61
CA THR A 111 -5.56 2.58 9.99
C THR A 111 -4.52 2.03 9.02
N VAL A 112 -4.50 2.53 7.79
CA VAL A 112 -3.51 2.14 6.77
C VAL A 112 -2.37 3.14 6.73
N SER A 113 -1.16 2.65 6.46
CA SER A 113 0.01 3.50 6.29
C SER A 113 -0.10 4.37 5.03
N GLN A 114 0.54 5.54 5.08
CA GLN A 114 0.60 6.49 3.98
C GLN A 114 1.90 6.40 3.17
N HIS A 115 2.77 5.43 3.46
CA HIS A 115 3.98 5.26 2.67
C HIS A 115 3.65 4.92 1.21
N THR A 116 4.58 5.30 0.34
CA THR A 116 4.58 4.94 -1.07
C THR A 116 5.85 4.19 -1.41
N ASP A 117 5.81 3.43 -2.50
CA ASP A 117 6.96 2.82 -3.16
C ASP A 117 8.03 3.85 -3.53
N TYR A 118 7.61 5.11 -3.75
CA TYR A 118 8.50 6.24 -3.96
C TYR A 118 9.18 6.67 -2.65
N SER A 119 8.44 6.77 -1.55
CA SER A 119 8.97 7.28 -0.27
C SER A 119 9.89 6.29 0.45
N LEU A 120 9.65 4.98 0.32
CA LEU A 120 10.42 3.97 1.05
C LEU A 120 11.79 3.68 0.43
N GLY A 121 12.82 3.76 1.28
CA GLY A 121 14.17 3.27 1.04
C GLY A 121 14.33 1.78 1.38
N GLU A 122 15.46 1.22 0.96
CA GLU A 122 15.81 -0.20 1.17
C GLU A 122 15.87 -0.60 2.65
N ASN A 123 16.27 0.34 3.52
CA ASN A 123 16.55 0.07 4.93
C ASN A 123 15.47 0.57 5.89
N ASP A 124 14.50 1.37 5.41
CA ASP A 124 13.59 2.14 6.27
C ASP A 124 12.76 1.27 7.22
N LEU A 125 12.39 0.08 6.77
CA LEU A 125 11.55 -0.85 7.53
C LEU A 125 12.32 -2.06 8.06
N VAL A 126 13.58 -2.24 7.71
CA VAL A 126 14.36 -3.43 8.09
C VAL A 126 14.51 -3.49 9.61
N LEU A 127 14.24 -4.67 10.19
CA LEU A 127 14.13 -4.98 11.62
C LEU A 127 12.96 -4.29 12.35
N SER A 128 12.02 -3.66 11.65
CA SER A 128 10.78 -3.18 12.28
C SER A 128 9.94 -4.36 12.75
N ASP A 129 9.52 -4.33 14.01
CA ASP A 129 8.63 -5.34 14.58
C ASP A 129 7.22 -5.20 13.98
N ILE A 130 6.63 -6.34 13.63
CA ILE A 130 5.29 -6.43 13.06
C ILE A 130 4.44 -7.48 13.74
N LEU A 131 3.13 -7.23 13.76
CA LEU A 131 2.10 -8.18 14.14
C LEU A 131 1.32 -8.58 12.89
N VAL A 132 1.39 -9.85 12.52
CA VAL A 132 0.60 -10.39 11.42
C VAL A 132 -0.64 -11.08 11.96
N VAL A 133 -1.80 -10.77 11.38
CA VAL A 133 -3.12 -11.29 11.78
C VAL A 133 -3.81 -11.93 10.58
N GLY A 134 -4.27 -13.16 10.73
CA GLY A 134 -5.02 -13.86 9.69
C GLY A 134 -5.68 -15.15 10.18
N TYR A 135 -6.05 -16.01 9.25
CA TYR A 135 -6.85 -17.22 9.47
C TYR A 135 -6.24 -18.46 8.82
N PRO A 136 -4.95 -18.79 9.07
CA PRO A 136 -4.42 -20.08 8.67
C PRO A 136 -5.23 -21.22 9.32
N PRO A 137 -5.58 -22.29 8.58
CA PRO A 137 -6.28 -23.44 9.15
C PRO A 137 -5.52 -24.02 10.34
N ILE A 138 -6.22 -24.26 11.45
CA ILE A 138 -5.72 -25.08 12.54
C ILE A 138 -6.42 -26.44 12.44
N PRO A 139 -5.67 -27.55 12.25
CA PRO A 139 -6.27 -28.87 12.21
C PRO A 139 -7.15 -29.14 13.44
N PHE A 140 -8.27 -29.83 13.22
CA PHE A 140 -9.23 -30.26 14.26
C PHE A 140 -10.01 -29.14 14.96
N THR A 141 -9.89 -27.87 14.53
CA THR A 141 -10.83 -26.84 14.98
C THR A 141 -12.15 -26.95 14.24
N ILE A 142 -13.26 -26.78 14.96
CA ILE A 142 -14.62 -26.82 14.40
C ILE A 142 -15.06 -25.48 13.78
N VAL A 143 -14.29 -24.41 14.00
CA VAL A 143 -14.52 -23.06 13.46
C VAL A 143 -13.18 -22.41 13.11
N PRO A 144 -13.13 -21.54 12.09
CA PRO A 144 -11.96 -20.74 11.81
C PRO A 144 -11.47 -19.98 13.04
N SER A 145 -10.18 -20.08 13.33
CA SER A 145 -9.56 -19.41 14.47
C SER A 145 -8.58 -18.37 13.96
N GLN A 146 -8.73 -17.14 14.44
CA GLN A 146 -7.78 -16.08 14.12
C GLN A 146 -6.43 -16.40 14.77
N VAL A 147 -5.38 -16.38 13.97
CA VAL A 147 -4.01 -16.63 14.39
C VAL A 147 -3.21 -15.35 14.23
N VAL A 148 -2.35 -15.11 15.22
CA VAL A 148 -1.42 -13.99 15.21
C VAL A 148 0.00 -14.48 15.36
N THR A 149 0.93 -13.79 14.70
CA THR A 149 2.36 -14.03 14.85
C THR A 149 3.08 -12.70 14.92
N LEU A 150 4.08 -12.64 15.80
CA LEU A 150 5.06 -11.55 15.80
C LEU A 150 6.17 -11.92 14.82
N GLY A 151 6.75 -10.90 14.21
CA GLY A 151 7.90 -11.03 13.32
C GLY A 151 8.59 -9.70 13.16
N GLN A 152 9.59 -9.69 12.30
CA GLN A 152 10.30 -8.49 11.86
C GLN A 152 10.31 -8.46 10.35
N ILE A 153 10.38 -7.26 9.78
CA ILE A 153 10.71 -7.10 8.37
C ILE A 153 12.21 -7.35 8.19
N ASN A 154 12.59 -8.43 7.51
CA ASN A 154 13.98 -8.82 7.27
C ASN A 154 14.56 -8.16 6.03
N ALA A 155 13.73 -7.84 5.05
CA ALA A 155 14.15 -7.21 3.81
C ALA A 155 12.99 -6.49 3.14
N VAL A 156 13.30 -5.41 2.44
CA VAL A 156 12.41 -4.76 1.48
C VAL A 156 12.91 -5.17 0.10
N VAL A 157 12.05 -5.72 -0.76
CA VAL A 157 12.46 -6.31 -2.04
C VAL A 157 11.49 -5.94 -3.16
N ARG A 158 11.98 -5.96 -4.41
CA ARG A 158 11.15 -5.97 -5.61
C ARG A 158 11.15 -7.37 -6.21
N VAL A 159 10.01 -8.05 -6.17
CA VAL A 159 9.85 -9.38 -6.78
C VAL A 159 9.60 -9.26 -8.29
N ARG A 160 9.89 -10.31 -9.07
CA ARG A 160 9.88 -10.21 -10.54
C ARG A 160 8.49 -10.05 -11.15
N HIS A 161 7.47 -10.60 -10.48
CA HIS A 161 6.08 -10.64 -10.94
C HIS A 161 5.23 -9.50 -10.42
N SER A 162 5.75 -8.67 -9.52
CA SER A 162 5.03 -7.53 -8.93
C SER A 162 5.72 -6.22 -9.28
N PRO A 163 4.97 -5.18 -9.65
CA PRO A 163 5.54 -3.87 -9.92
C PRO A 163 5.88 -3.07 -8.66
N VAL A 164 5.46 -3.52 -7.46
CA VAL A 164 5.61 -2.78 -6.20
C VAL A 164 6.49 -3.47 -5.17
N LEU A 165 6.78 -2.80 -4.06
CA LEU A 165 7.57 -3.36 -2.97
C LEU A 165 6.86 -4.49 -2.24
N HIS A 166 7.66 -5.49 -1.89
CA HIS A 166 7.31 -6.56 -0.95
C HIS A 166 8.23 -6.49 0.26
N PHE A 167 7.68 -6.81 1.43
CA PHE A 167 8.45 -6.96 2.66
C PHE A 167 8.57 -8.45 2.98
N ILE A 168 9.78 -8.89 3.30
CA ILE A 168 10.04 -10.25 3.75
C ILE A 168 9.95 -10.28 5.26
N ALA A 169 9.02 -11.07 5.81
CA ALA A 169 8.83 -11.19 7.24
C ALA A 169 9.52 -12.44 7.83
N SER A 170 10.02 -12.36 9.07
CA SER A 170 10.61 -13.50 9.79
C SER A 170 9.59 -14.56 10.26
N ALA A 171 8.31 -14.37 9.96
CA ALA A 171 7.26 -15.29 10.34
C ALA A 171 7.12 -16.45 9.33
N THR A 172 6.63 -17.59 9.81
CA THR A 172 6.36 -18.76 8.95
C THR A 172 5.17 -18.47 8.04
N ALA A 173 5.38 -18.54 6.73
CA ALA A 173 4.30 -18.48 5.77
C ALA A 173 3.40 -19.72 5.92
N ARG A 174 2.07 -19.52 5.93
CA ARG A 174 1.08 -20.59 5.93
C ARG A 174 -0.11 -20.18 5.07
N GLY A 175 -0.71 -21.15 4.37
CA GLY A 175 -1.99 -20.92 3.71
C GLY A 175 -3.04 -20.41 4.70
N GLY A 176 -3.90 -19.50 4.25
CA GLY A 176 -4.91 -18.83 5.09
C GLY A 176 -4.45 -17.54 5.77
N PHE A 177 -3.15 -17.24 5.83
CA PHE A 177 -2.71 -15.87 6.11
C PHE A 177 -2.92 -14.93 4.93
N SER A 178 -2.97 -15.42 3.69
CA SER A 178 -3.18 -14.60 2.49
C SER A 178 -4.40 -13.67 2.62
N GLY A 179 -4.20 -12.39 2.29
CA GLY A 179 -5.14 -11.30 2.51
C GLY A 179 -5.23 -10.78 3.95
N GLY A 180 -4.46 -11.38 4.88
CA GLY A 180 -4.31 -10.91 6.26
C GLY A 180 -3.46 -9.66 6.32
N VAL A 181 -3.42 -9.03 7.49
CA VAL A 181 -2.77 -7.73 7.69
C VAL A 181 -1.46 -7.86 8.44
N ALA A 182 -0.46 -7.09 8.05
CA ALA A 182 0.77 -6.85 8.82
C ALA A 182 0.73 -5.44 9.42
N LEU A 183 0.68 -5.37 10.75
CA LEU A 183 0.57 -4.14 11.53
C LEU A 183 1.92 -3.79 12.14
N ASP A 184 2.24 -2.51 12.21
CA ASP A 184 3.29 -2.01 13.09
C ASP A 184 2.86 -2.08 14.58
N GLN A 185 3.74 -1.67 15.49
CA GLN A 185 3.45 -1.66 16.92
C GLN A 185 2.27 -0.74 17.29
N SER A 186 2.02 0.33 16.52
CA SER A 186 0.92 1.27 16.77
C SER A 186 -0.44 0.74 16.31
N GLY A 187 -0.45 -0.24 15.41
CA GLY A 187 -1.63 -0.82 14.79
C GLY A 187 -1.95 -0.26 13.40
N VAL A 188 -0.98 0.40 12.77
CA VAL A 188 -1.08 0.86 11.38
C VAL A 188 -0.70 -0.29 10.45
N ALA A 189 -1.54 -0.57 9.45
CA ALA A 189 -1.26 -1.55 8.41
C ALA A 189 -0.14 -1.07 7.49
N LEU A 190 0.99 -1.79 7.50
CA LEU A 190 2.11 -1.57 6.58
C LEU A 190 1.94 -2.37 5.29
N ALA A 191 1.33 -3.55 5.37
CA ALA A 191 1.24 -4.46 4.24
C ALA A 191 0.10 -5.46 4.43
N LEU A 192 -0.26 -6.14 3.33
CA LEU A 192 -1.09 -7.34 3.38
C LEU A 192 -0.24 -8.58 3.05
N VAL A 193 -0.58 -9.72 3.63
CA VAL A 193 0.07 -10.99 3.31
C VAL A 193 -0.42 -11.47 1.95
N THR A 194 0.47 -11.85 1.05
CA THR A 194 0.09 -12.39 -0.26
C THR A 194 0.55 -13.84 -0.43
N GLU A 195 1.85 -14.08 -0.29
CA GLU A 195 2.42 -15.34 -0.74
C GLU A 195 3.57 -15.85 0.15
N SER A 196 3.93 -17.11 -0.09
CA SER A 196 5.20 -17.67 0.33
C SER A 196 6.14 -17.74 -0.86
N LEU A 197 7.27 -17.05 -0.78
CA LEU A 197 8.29 -17.08 -1.82
C LEU A 197 9.17 -18.31 -1.64
N GLY A 198 8.78 -19.40 -2.32
CA GLY A 198 9.51 -20.67 -2.41
C GLY A 198 9.90 -21.01 -3.85
N GLN A 199 10.63 -22.11 -4.04
CA GLN A 199 10.95 -22.66 -5.36
C GLN A 199 10.34 -24.05 -5.56
N GLY A 200 9.73 -24.27 -6.73
CA GLY A 200 9.17 -25.56 -7.11
C GLY A 200 8.02 -26.01 -6.19
N ASP A 201 7.91 -27.32 -5.98
CA ASP A 201 6.85 -27.93 -5.17
C ASP A 201 7.22 -28.03 -3.67
N MET A 202 8.09 -27.14 -3.20
CA MET A 202 8.49 -27.11 -1.79
C MET A 202 7.30 -26.70 -0.91
N PRO A 203 7.19 -27.23 0.33
CA PRO A 203 6.14 -26.84 1.24
C PRO A 203 6.12 -25.32 1.47
N VAL A 204 4.92 -24.74 1.54
CA VAL A 204 4.70 -23.29 1.73
C VAL A 204 5.48 -22.76 2.93
N GLU A 205 5.58 -23.56 4.00
CA GLU A 205 6.26 -23.22 5.25
C GLU A 205 7.78 -23.08 5.12
N THR A 206 8.37 -23.52 4.01
CA THR A 206 9.81 -23.39 3.73
C THR A 206 10.16 -22.13 2.94
N GLY A 207 9.17 -21.44 2.37
CA GLY A 207 9.36 -20.19 1.66
C GLY A 207 9.36 -18.97 2.60
N TYR A 208 9.81 -17.84 2.07
CA TYR A 208 9.78 -16.58 2.78
C TYR A 208 8.36 -16.02 2.81
N MET A 209 7.88 -15.63 3.99
CA MET A 209 6.61 -14.91 4.10
C MET A 209 6.74 -13.55 3.43
N SER A 210 5.96 -13.33 2.38
CA SER A 210 5.96 -12.10 1.62
C SER A 210 4.71 -11.28 1.91
N LEU A 211 4.95 -10.00 2.18
CA LEU A 211 3.93 -9.00 2.45
C LEU A 211 3.95 -7.98 1.31
N LEU A 212 2.86 -7.83 0.58
CA LEU A 212 2.69 -6.79 -0.43
C LEU A 212 2.48 -5.44 0.28
N SER A 213 3.22 -4.40 -0.09
CA SER A 213 3.01 -3.05 0.44
C SER A 213 1.52 -2.69 0.40
N ILE A 214 1.04 -1.95 1.41
CA ILE A 214 -0.38 -1.57 1.51
C ILE A 214 -0.80 -0.56 0.43
N GLU A 215 0.17 0.11 -0.21
CA GLU A 215 -0.07 1.20 -1.15
C GLU A 215 -1.12 0.85 -2.24
N PRO A 216 -0.98 -0.24 -3.02
CA PRO A 216 -1.92 -0.53 -4.10
C PRO A 216 -3.34 -0.83 -3.61
N ALA A 217 -3.48 -1.38 -2.41
CA ALA A 217 -4.77 -1.66 -1.82
C ALA A 217 -5.53 -0.37 -1.50
N VAL A 218 -4.81 0.63 -0.98
CA VAL A 218 -5.36 1.96 -0.67
C VAL A 218 -5.70 2.72 -1.94
N ASP A 219 -4.85 2.68 -2.97
CA ASP A 219 -5.15 3.34 -4.25
C ASP A 219 -6.38 2.72 -4.91
N LEU A 220 -6.49 1.39 -4.89
CA LEU A 220 -7.65 0.69 -5.42
C LEU A 220 -8.93 1.03 -4.64
N ALA A 221 -8.86 1.09 -3.30
CA ALA A 221 -9.99 1.54 -2.48
C ALA A 221 -10.35 3.01 -2.76
N ALA A 222 -9.38 3.90 -2.92
CA ALA A 222 -9.62 5.30 -3.24
C ALA A 222 -10.30 5.45 -4.61
N GLU A 223 -9.82 4.71 -5.62
CA GLU A 223 -10.37 4.72 -6.97
C GLU A 223 -11.82 4.20 -7.01
N LYS A 224 -12.08 3.03 -6.40
CA LYS A 224 -13.37 2.33 -6.53
C LYS A 224 -14.42 2.81 -5.54
N PHE A 225 -13.99 3.21 -4.35
CA PHE A 225 -14.89 3.50 -3.24
C PHE A 225 -14.83 4.94 -2.76
N GLY A 226 -13.90 5.76 -3.27
CA GLY A 226 -13.68 7.12 -2.79
C GLY A 226 -13.07 7.14 -1.38
N PHE A 227 -12.40 6.06 -0.97
CA PHE A 227 -11.70 5.99 0.32
C PHE A 227 -10.67 7.12 0.42
N GLY A 228 -10.73 7.89 1.50
CA GLY A 228 -9.81 8.98 1.77
C GLY A 228 -9.11 8.77 3.11
N ILE A 229 -7.80 9.00 3.14
CA ILE A 229 -6.96 8.94 4.34
C ILE A 229 -7.01 10.24 5.17
N HIS A 230 -8.00 11.10 4.95
CA HIS A 230 -8.04 12.48 5.44
C HIS A 230 -8.47 12.56 6.91
N VAL A 231 -7.58 12.17 7.83
CA VAL A 231 -7.56 12.71 9.19
C VAL A 231 -6.10 12.94 9.62
N GLY A 232 -5.62 14.18 9.47
CA GLY A 232 -4.63 14.76 10.39
C GLY A 232 -3.13 14.58 10.12
N PHE A 233 -2.67 13.91 9.06
CA PHE A 233 -1.24 13.85 8.71
C PHE A 233 -1.00 14.20 7.23
N PRO A 234 -0.03 15.09 6.92
CA PRO A 234 0.43 15.32 5.55
C PRO A 234 1.26 14.11 5.11
N GLY A 235 0.79 13.40 4.10
CA GLY A 235 1.48 12.21 3.61
C GLY A 235 0.63 11.51 2.57
N ARG A 236 1.27 11.13 1.46
CA ARG A 236 0.72 10.50 0.25
C ARG A 236 0.05 11.41 -0.76
N TYR A 237 -0.70 12.43 -0.37
CA TYR A 237 -1.41 13.26 -1.35
C TYR A 237 -1.20 14.76 -1.21
N THR A 238 -0.97 15.33 -0.04
CA THR A 238 -1.09 16.80 0.12
C THR A 238 -0.03 17.62 -0.63
N ASP A 239 1.08 16.98 -1.02
CA ASP A 239 2.34 17.69 -1.31
C ASP A 239 3.01 17.25 -2.63
N THR A 240 2.91 15.96 -3.00
CA THR A 240 3.51 15.42 -4.24
C THR A 240 2.53 15.48 -5.40
N LEU A 241 2.78 16.30 -6.40
CA LEU A 241 2.01 16.27 -7.64
C LEU A 241 2.43 15.10 -8.53
N PHE A 242 3.74 14.94 -8.73
CA PHE A 242 4.33 13.88 -9.54
C PHE A 242 5.74 13.56 -9.06
N ALA A 243 6.05 12.29 -8.87
CA ALA A 243 7.40 11.87 -8.54
C ALA A 243 7.77 10.53 -9.19
N ALA A 244 9.02 10.39 -9.62
CA ALA A 244 9.49 9.16 -10.24
C ALA A 244 10.97 8.92 -9.95
N LYS A 245 11.33 7.64 -9.75
CA LYS A 245 12.73 7.21 -9.61
C LYS A 245 13.09 6.24 -10.72
N PHE A 246 14.32 6.35 -11.21
CA PHE A 246 14.83 5.58 -12.34
C PHE A 246 16.20 5.00 -12.02
N SER A 247 16.49 3.84 -12.60
CA SER A 247 17.80 3.20 -12.49
C SER A 247 18.40 2.95 -13.87
N ASP A 248 19.70 3.17 -13.96
CA ASP A 248 20.55 2.72 -15.06
C ASP A 248 20.58 1.17 -15.06
N PRO A 249 20.37 0.52 -16.21
CA PRO A 249 20.47 -0.94 -16.32
C PRO A 249 21.74 -1.57 -15.75
N SER A 250 22.88 -0.87 -15.78
CA SER A 250 24.15 -1.34 -15.23
C SER A 250 24.14 -1.40 -13.69
N SER A 251 23.65 -0.35 -13.04
CA SER A 251 23.48 -0.24 -11.58
C SER A 251 22.46 -1.24 -11.03
N ARG A 252 21.38 -1.51 -11.79
CA ARG A 252 20.29 -2.41 -11.37
C ARG A 252 20.72 -3.84 -11.04
N SER A 253 21.82 -4.32 -11.63
CA SER A 253 22.34 -5.66 -11.33
C SER A 253 22.82 -5.81 -9.88
N LEU A 254 23.12 -4.68 -9.21
CA LEU A 254 23.67 -4.64 -7.87
C LEU A 254 22.61 -4.45 -6.79
N SER A 255 21.57 -3.65 -7.05
CA SER A 255 20.42 -3.47 -6.14
C SER A 255 19.18 -2.96 -6.89
N SER A 256 18.00 -3.36 -6.42
CA SER A 256 16.71 -2.84 -6.92
C SER A 256 16.31 -1.48 -6.34
N PHE A 257 17.16 -0.89 -5.49
CA PHE A 257 16.94 0.39 -4.82
C PHE A 257 17.95 1.47 -5.22
N ILE A 258 18.91 1.17 -6.09
CA ILE A 258 19.78 2.20 -6.65
C ILE A 258 18.94 3.04 -7.62
N TYR A 259 18.94 4.36 -7.40
CA TYR A 259 18.29 5.32 -8.26
C TYR A 259 19.36 6.25 -8.84
N ASP A 260 19.59 6.12 -10.14
CA ASP A 260 20.58 6.90 -10.88
C ASP A 260 19.96 8.20 -11.41
N ALA A 261 18.62 8.30 -11.41
CA ALA A 261 17.89 9.53 -11.66
C ALA A 261 16.58 9.61 -10.87
N SER A 262 16.16 10.81 -10.52
CA SER A 262 14.87 11.08 -9.90
C SER A 262 14.27 12.41 -10.37
N LEU A 263 12.96 12.48 -10.28
CA LEU A 263 12.18 13.68 -10.50
C LEU A 263 11.16 13.78 -9.37
N TYR A 264 11.04 14.95 -8.77
CA TYR A 264 10.02 15.28 -7.78
C TYR A 264 9.39 16.62 -8.15
N VAL A 265 8.06 16.65 -8.23
CA VAL A 265 7.27 17.86 -8.49
C VAL A 265 6.35 18.03 -7.30
N TYR A 266 6.61 19.08 -6.53
CA TYR A 266 5.84 19.50 -5.38
C TYR A 266 4.87 20.61 -5.78
N ASP A 267 3.64 20.51 -5.30
CA ASP A 267 2.63 21.56 -5.40
C ASP A 267 1.65 21.36 -4.22
N ASP A 268 1.47 22.36 -3.36
CA ASP A 268 0.49 22.32 -2.26
C ASP A 268 -0.61 23.40 -2.41
N ASP A 269 -0.87 23.88 -3.63
CA ASP A 269 -1.67 25.06 -3.96
C ASP A 269 -1.10 26.40 -3.44
N ARG A 270 0.03 26.42 -2.71
CA ARG A 270 0.68 27.64 -2.19
C ARG A 270 2.11 27.80 -2.70
N ASP A 271 2.89 26.74 -2.62
CA ASP A 271 4.30 26.66 -2.98
C ASP A 271 4.50 25.57 -4.03
N VAL A 272 5.42 25.83 -4.97
CA VAL A 272 5.77 24.88 -6.05
C VAL A 272 7.27 24.80 -6.17
N PHE A 273 7.80 23.58 -6.18
CA PHE A 273 9.18 23.33 -6.54
C PHE A 273 9.34 22.02 -7.30
N VAL A 274 10.43 21.93 -8.05
CA VAL A 274 10.81 20.77 -8.86
C VAL A 274 12.22 20.38 -8.48
N GLU A 275 12.45 19.11 -8.22
CA GLU A 275 13.78 18.54 -8.05
C GLU A 275 14.03 17.55 -9.19
N ILE A 276 15.18 17.69 -9.86
CA ILE A 276 15.61 16.78 -10.92
C ILE A 276 17.04 16.38 -10.61
N ASN A 277 17.27 15.08 -10.43
CA ASN A 277 18.58 14.52 -10.16
C ASN A 277 18.90 13.45 -11.21
N CYS A 278 20.14 13.40 -11.65
CA CYS A 278 20.66 12.32 -12.48
C CYS A 278 22.19 12.28 -12.37
N THR A 279 22.76 11.08 -12.25
CA THR A 279 24.21 10.88 -12.17
C THR A 279 24.92 11.19 -13.49
N ASP A 280 24.21 11.09 -14.62
CA ASP A 280 24.67 11.57 -15.93
C ASP A 280 24.36 13.07 -16.09
N GLU A 281 25.38 13.92 -15.95
CA GLU A 281 25.25 15.38 -16.05
C GLU A 281 24.69 15.86 -17.40
N ALA A 282 25.02 15.18 -18.51
CA ALA A 282 24.53 15.56 -19.83
C ALA A 282 23.05 15.22 -19.99
N LEU A 283 22.60 14.10 -19.42
CA LEU A 283 21.20 13.72 -19.36
C LEU A 283 20.41 14.59 -18.38
N LEU A 284 21.00 14.96 -17.24
CA LEU A 284 20.43 15.92 -16.29
C LEU A 284 20.13 17.27 -16.97
N ALA A 285 21.10 17.83 -17.70
CA ALA A 285 20.91 19.09 -18.42
C ALA A 285 19.77 19.00 -19.45
N LYS A 286 19.64 17.87 -20.15
CA LYS A 286 18.52 17.61 -21.08
C LYS A 286 17.19 17.48 -20.35
N ALA A 287 17.16 16.83 -19.18
CA ALA A 287 15.95 16.69 -18.37
C ALA A 287 15.44 18.05 -17.90
N VAL A 288 16.33 18.89 -17.36
CA VAL A 288 16.00 20.27 -16.95
C VAL A 288 15.49 21.09 -18.14
N ALA A 289 16.15 21.00 -19.30
CA ALA A 289 15.69 21.69 -20.52
C ALA A 289 14.34 21.17 -21.02
N THR A 290 14.08 19.86 -20.88
CA THR A 290 12.81 19.22 -21.28
C THR A 290 11.65 19.71 -20.42
N PHE A 291 11.84 19.77 -19.09
CA PHE A 291 10.85 20.37 -18.19
C PHE A 291 10.66 21.86 -18.50
N GLY A 292 11.78 22.58 -18.64
CA GLY A 292 11.84 24.02 -18.90
C GLY A 292 11.15 24.47 -20.20
N ALA A 293 11.05 23.58 -21.19
CA ALA A 293 10.35 23.84 -22.45
C ALA A 293 8.81 23.90 -22.29
N ILE A 294 8.26 23.25 -21.25
CA ILE A 294 6.85 23.29 -20.89
C ILE A 294 6.61 24.37 -19.84
N THR A 295 7.41 24.33 -18.77
CA THR A 295 7.32 25.25 -17.62
C THR A 295 8.72 25.81 -17.34
N PRO A 296 9.03 27.06 -17.73
CA PRO A 296 10.34 27.66 -17.52
C PRO A 296 10.74 27.66 -16.04
N LEU A 297 11.96 27.20 -15.76
CA LEU A 297 12.48 27.04 -14.40
C LEU A 297 13.54 28.09 -14.05
N THR A 298 13.60 28.44 -12.76
CA THR A 298 14.70 29.16 -12.11
C THR A 298 15.43 28.18 -11.21
N ARG A 299 16.75 28.10 -11.35
CA ARG A 299 17.59 27.23 -10.52
C ARG A 299 17.88 27.87 -9.17
N HIS A 300 17.65 27.12 -8.11
CA HIS A 300 18.01 27.46 -6.74
C HIS A 300 18.99 26.39 -6.22
N GLU A 301 20.18 26.82 -5.81
CA GLU A 301 21.11 25.91 -5.13
C GLU A 301 20.69 25.73 -3.67
N VAL A 302 20.58 24.48 -3.22
CA VAL A 302 20.21 24.13 -1.85
C VAL A 302 21.33 23.30 -1.23
N VAL A 303 21.39 23.35 0.11
CA VAL A 303 22.32 22.63 0.97
C VAL A 303 22.17 21.11 0.76
N ASP A 304 23.27 20.36 0.91
CA ASP A 304 23.36 18.89 0.76
C ASP A 304 23.36 18.33 -0.68
N GLY A 305 23.62 19.17 -1.68
CA GLY A 305 23.96 18.72 -3.05
C GLY A 305 22.78 18.48 -3.98
N SER A 306 21.54 18.63 -3.50
CA SER A 306 20.33 18.66 -4.33
C SER A 306 20.12 20.03 -4.97
N VAL A 307 19.67 20.05 -6.24
CA VAL A 307 19.29 21.28 -6.94
C VAL A 307 17.78 21.38 -7.00
N LEU A 308 17.23 22.45 -6.41
CA LEU A 308 15.81 22.77 -6.53
C LEU A 308 15.58 23.76 -7.67
N TYR A 309 14.44 23.63 -8.32
CA TYR A 309 13.98 24.51 -9.36
C TYR A 309 12.61 25.06 -8.97
N ALA A 310 12.41 26.36 -9.18
CA ALA A 310 11.08 26.97 -9.05
C ALA A 310 10.59 27.38 -10.44
N PRO A 311 9.31 27.16 -10.79
CA PRO A 311 8.74 27.77 -11.98
C PRO A 311 8.90 29.30 -11.97
N LYS A 312 9.16 29.90 -13.13
CA LYS A 312 9.27 31.37 -13.27
C LYS A 312 7.94 32.10 -13.07
N GLU A 313 6.85 31.40 -13.38
CA GLU A 313 5.47 31.88 -13.29
C GLU A 313 4.69 30.95 -12.35
N ASN A 314 3.37 31.13 -12.25
CA ASN A 314 2.47 30.21 -11.53
C ASN A 314 1.75 29.26 -12.51
N PRO A 315 2.39 28.15 -12.96
CA PRO A 315 1.80 27.21 -13.90
C PRO A 315 0.64 26.43 -13.26
N SER A 316 -0.26 25.87 -14.07
CA SER A 316 -1.27 24.94 -13.54
C SER A 316 -0.65 23.58 -13.20
N ALA A 317 -1.29 22.84 -12.29
CA ALA A 317 -0.93 21.47 -11.96
C ALA A 317 -0.88 20.57 -13.21
N GLU A 318 -1.72 20.81 -14.23
CA GLU A 318 -1.62 20.04 -15.49
C GLU A 318 -0.31 20.29 -16.23
N LEU A 319 0.18 21.54 -16.29
CA LEU A 319 1.45 21.87 -16.97
C LEU A 319 2.66 21.32 -16.20
N LEU A 320 2.63 21.40 -14.87
CA LEU A 320 3.66 20.81 -14.01
C LEU A 320 3.73 19.29 -14.19
N LEU A 321 2.58 18.63 -14.20
CA LEU A 321 2.49 17.19 -14.47
C LEU A 321 3.00 16.85 -15.87
N GLN A 322 2.61 17.60 -16.91
CA GLN A 322 3.11 17.40 -18.27
C GLN A 322 4.63 17.54 -18.35
N GLY A 323 5.20 18.54 -17.65
CA GLY A 323 6.64 18.71 -17.50
C GLY A 323 7.29 17.47 -16.89
N GLY A 324 6.71 16.95 -15.81
CA GLY A 324 7.20 15.76 -15.13
C GLY A 324 7.13 14.50 -15.99
N GLU A 325 6.00 14.26 -16.66
CA GLU A 325 5.81 13.13 -17.59
C GLU A 325 6.77 13.20 -18.79
N ALA A 326 7.06 14.39 -19.31
CA ALA A 326 8.01 14.58 -20.41
C ALA A 326 9.45 14.20 -20.02
N VAL A 327 9.87 14.57 -18.80
CA VAL A 327 11.16 14.18 -18.24
C VAL A 327 11.23 12.68 -17.95
N ALA A 328 10.18 12.11 -17.35
CA ALA A 328 10.09 10.67 -17.13
C ALA A 328 10.26 9.89 -18.45
N ALA A 329 9.56 10.31 -19.50
CA ALA A 329 9.67 9.71 -20.82
C ALA A 329 11.05 9.91 -21.47
N LEU A 330 11.75 11.02 -21.15
CA LEU A 330 13.14 11.22 -21.58
C LEU A 330 14.05 10.15 -20.96
N PHE A 331 13.99 9.94 -19.65
CA PHE A 331 14.81 8.93 -18.97
C PHE A 331 14.55 7.53 -19.53
N GLU A 332 13.28 7.15 -19.73
CA GLU A 332 12.92 5.85 -20.32
C GLU A 332 13.47 5.68 -21.74
N ARG A 333 13.38 6.71 -22.60
CA ARG A 333 13.97 6.69 -23.96
C ARG A 333 15.49 6.63 -23.93
N SER A 334 16.11 7.15 -22.88
CA SER A 334 17.56 7.07 -22.64
C SER A 334 17.99 5.73 -22.04
N GLY A 335 17.08 4.77 -21.90
CA GLY A 335 17.38 3.40 -21.46
C GLY A 335 17.27 3.19 -19.95
N TYR A 336 16.95 4.22 -19.18
CA TYR A 336 16.71 4.08 -17.75
C TYR A 336 15.39 3.35 -17.53
N LYS A 337 15.34 2.50 -16.50
CA LYS A 337 14.12 1.82 -16.11
C LYS A 337 13.47 2.57 -14.95
N ARG A 338 12.17 2.88 -15.08
CA ARG A 338 11.36 3.40 -13.98
C ARG A 338 11.21 2.35 -12.88
N MET A 339 11.50 2.75 -11.65
CA MET A 339 11.53 1.90 -10.47
C MET A 339 10.39 2.21 -9.50
N ALA A 340 9.98 3.48 -9.41
CA ALA A 340 8.86 3.94 -8.60
C ALA A 340 8.18 5.14 -9.27
N LEU A 341 6.90 5.33 -9.01
CA LEU A 341 6.08 6.43 -9.49
C LEU A 341 5.04 6.79 -8.44
N GLU A 342 4.91 8.08 -8.15
CA GLU A 342 3.85 8.64 -7.32
C GLU A 342 3.13 9.73 -8.13
N ARG A 343 1.80 9.75 -8.05
CA ARG A 343 0.98 10.75 -8.73
C ARG A 343 -0.23 11.09 -7.89
N SER A 344 -0.37 12.37 -7.57
CA SER A 344 -1.58 12.89 -6.96
C SER A 344 -2.67 13.13 -7.99
N GLN A 345 -3.90 12.73 -7.68
CA GLN A 345 -5.07 13.00 -8.54
C GLN A 345 -6.01 14.08 -7.98
N TRP A 346 -5.86 14.52 -6.72
CA TRP A 346 -6.82 15.49 -6.16
C TRP A 346 -6.64 16.89 -6.74
N GLN A 347 -5.41 17.29 -7.08
CA GLN A 347 -5.10 18.58 -7.73
C GLN A 347 -5.57 18.63 -9.20
N LEU A 348 -5.78 17.47 -9.81
CA LEU A 348 -6.24 17.34 -11.20
C LEU A 348 -7.77 17.23 -11.31
N LYS A 349 -8.48 17.11 -10.18
CA LYS A 349 -9.95 17.08 -10.16
C LYS A 349 -10.46 18.51 -10.03
N PRO A 350 -11.48 18.93 -10.81
CA PRO A 350 -12.10 20.22 -10.61
C PRO A 350 -12.62 20.29 -9.18
N LYS A 351 -12.21 21.32 -8.42
CA LYS A 351 -12.70 21.58 -7.05
C LYS A 351 -14.23 21.51 -7.09
N ARG A 352 -14.82 20.50 -6.43
CA ARG A 352 -16.28 20.44 -6.28
C ARG A 352 -16.69 21.75 -5.62
N SER A 353 -17.56 22.50 -6.30
CA SER A 353 -18.15 23.71 -5.75
C SER A 353 -18.71 23.39 -4.36
N PRO A 354 -18.48 24.23 -3.35
CA PRO A 354 -19.06 24.00 -2.04
C PRO A 354 -20.58 23.85 -2.23
N ARG A 355 -21.14 22.77 -1.69
CA ARG A 355 -22.58 22.64 -1.57
C ARG A 355 -23.04 23.87 -0.80
N GLN A 356 -23.77 24.75 -1.46
CA GLN A 356 -24.56 25.74 -0.77
C GLN A 356 -25.55 24.95 0.07
N GLU A 357 -25.40 25.03 1.39
CA GLU A 357 -26.40 24.58 2.36
C GLU A 357 -27.72 25.33 2.18
#